data_AF-A0A7Y7IZE0-F1
#
_entry.id   AF-A0A7Y7IZE0-F1
#
_cell.length_a   1.000
_cell.length_b   1.000
_cell.length_c   1.000
_cell.angle_alpha   90.00
_cell.angle_beta   90.00
_cell.angle_gamma   90.00
#
_symmetry.space_group_name_H-M   'P 1'
#
loop_
_entity.id
_entity.type
_entity.pdbx_description
1 polymer ?
#
loop_
_entity_poly.entity_id
_entity_poly.type
_entity_poly.pdbx_seq_one_letter_code
_entity_poly.pdbx_strand_id
1 'polypeptide(L)'
;AVPPDQSRLALVYPGGPDRIYALLTGYGAQPPAGYRPSHPGAFYNPYAANAEISMPPPLHDGQVAFTDGTAATTAQEARDVTNFLAWAAYPHLAERHRLGVQVTLYLLFLAVLTFVLKRRIWSNVH
;
A
#
# COMPACT_ATOMS: atom_id res chain seq x y z
N ALA A 1 13.18 17.28 11.93
CA ALA A 1 12.19 16.98 10.88
C ALA A 1 10.79 17.01 11.51
N VAL A 2 9.76 17.37 10.74
CA VAL A 2 8.36 17.32 11.20
C VAL A 2 7.74 16.01 10.71
N PRO A 3 7.21 15.14 11.59
CA PRO A 3 6.53 13.92 11.16
C PRO A 3 5.31 14.26 10.28
N PRO A 4 5.16 13.62 9.11
CA PRO A 4 3.98 13.83 8.28
C PRO A 4 2.74 13.20 8.92
N ASP A 5 1.56 13.75 8.61
CA ASP A 5 0.28 13.11 8.94
C ASP A 5 0.19 11.73 8.30
N GLN A 6 -0.28 10.74 9.07
CA GLN A 6 -0.30 9.34 8.65
C GLN A 6 -1.58 8.95 7.91
N SER A 7 -2.63 9.78 7.96
CA SER A 7 -3.97 9.46 7.45
C SER A 7 -4.00 9.20 5.94
N ARG A 8 -3.02 9.71 5.17
CA ARG A 8 -2.98 9.58 3.70
C ARG A 8 -1.65 9.07 3.14
N LEU A 9 -0.76 8.51 3.97
CA LEU A 9 0.58 8.09 3.50
C LEU A 9 0.52 7.07 2.36
N ALA A 10 -0.39 6.10 2.43
CA ALA A 10 -0.57 5.07 1.40
C ALA A 10 -1.15 5.60 0.07
N LEU A 11 -1.61 6.85 0.03
CA LEU A 11 -2.11 7.51 -1.17
C LEU A 11 -1.08 8.48 -1.77
N VAL A 12 -0.34 9.19 -0.93
CA VAL A 12 0.55 10.29 -1.36
C VAL A 12 1.86 9.76 -1.94
N TYR A 13 2.40 8.68 -1.40
CA TYR A 13 3.71 8.17 -1.82
C TYR A 13 3.59 7.05 -2.88
N PRO A 14 4.41 7.10 -3.96
CA PRO A 14 4.49 6.01 -4.93
C PRO A 14 4.86 4.69 -4.25
N GLY A 15 4.19 3.60 -4.64
CA GLY A 15 4.32 2.29 -4.00
C GLY A 15 3.34 2.07 -2.84
N GLY A 16 2.60 3.10 -2.40
CA GLY A 16 1.47 2.97 -1.49
C GLY A 16 1.80 2.15 -0.22
N PRO A 17 0.98 1.17 0.16
CA PRO A 17 1.21 0.33 1.33
C PRO A 17 2.56 -0.43 1.29
N ASP A 18 2.95 -0.97 0.13
CA ASP A 18 4.18 -1.77 0.00
C ASP A 18 5.42 -0.94 0.34
N ARG A 19 5.41 0.34 -0.01
CA ARG A 19 6.48 1.26 0.37
C ARG A 19 6.54 1.49 1.88
N ILE A 20 5.40 1.59 2.55
CA ILE A 20 5.36 1.77 4.01
C ILE A 20 5.96 0.54 4.69
N TYR A 21 5.53 -0.66 4.26
CA TYR A 21 6.08 -1.92 4.77
C TYR A 21 7.60 -2.02 4.54
N ALA A 22 8.05 -1.73 3.32
CA ALA A 22 9.47 -1.75 2.98
C ALA A 22 10.28 -0.72 3.78
N LEU A 23 9.72 0.48 4.01
CA LEU A 23 10.36 1.50 4.84
C LEU A 23 10.51 1.03 6.29
N LEU A 24 9.46 0.44 6.88
CA LEU A 24 9.48 -0.03 8.26
C LEU A 24 10.42 -1.22 8.47
N THR A 25 10.53 -2.10 7.48
CA THR A 25 11.39 -3.30 7.54
C THR A 25 12.80 -3.10 6.98
N GLY A 26 13.06 -1.97 6.30
CA GLY A 26 14.33 -1.69 5.63
C GLY A 26 15.44 -1.12 6.52
N TYR A 27 15.17 -0.87 7.80
CA TYR A 27 16.20 -0.47 8.75
C TYR A 27 17.22 -1.59 8.96
N GLY A 28 18.48 -1.24 9.17
CA GLY A 28 19.57 -2.21 9.35
C GLY A 28 20.15 -2.77 8.05
N ALA A 29 19.65 -2.36 6.89
CA ALA A 29 20.30 -2.65 5.61
C ALA A 29 21.71 -2.06 5.56
N GLN A 30 22.65 -2.81 4.97
CA GLN A 30 24.04 -2.37 4.83
C GLN A 30 24.10 -1.11 3.94
N PRO A 31 24.61 0.03 4.44
CA PRO A 31 24.74 1.23 3.63
C PRO A 31 25.83 1.06 2.56
N PRO A 32 25.71 1.77 1.41
CA PRO A 32 26.72 1.74 0.37
C PRO A 32 28.06 2.27 0.88
N ALA A 33 29.15 1.83 0.24
CA ALA A 33 30.51 2.24 0.61
C ALA A 33 30.64 3.78 0.60
N GLY A 34 31.17 4.33 1.69
CA GLY A 34 31.34 5.78 1.84
C GLY A 34 30.11 6.54 2.31
N TYR A 35 28.99 5.86 2.61
CA TYR A 35 27.83 6.50 3.23
C TYR A 35 28.22 7.20 4.53
N ARG A 36 27.78 8.46 4.67
CA ARG A 36 27.85 9.24 5.88
C ARG A 36 26.50 9.95 6.06
N PRO A 37 25.88 9.90 7.25
CA PRO A 37 24.65 10.64 7.51
C PRO A 37 24.83 12.11 7.17
N SER A 38 23.89 12.71 6.44
CA SER A 38 24.03 14.11 6.02
C SER A 38 23.88 15.10 7.19
N HIS A 39 23.21 14.69 8.27
CA HIS A 39 23.02 15.45 9.50
C HIS A 39 22.86 14.53 10.72
N PRO A 40 23.07 15.02 11.95
CA PRO A 40 22.78 14.26 13.16
C PRO A 40 21.30 13.82 13.20
N GLY A 41 21.06 12.55 13.54
CA GLY A 41 19.72 11.97 13.56
C GLY A 41 19.20 11.53 12.18
N ALA A 42 20.04 11.53 11.15
CA ALA A 42 19.75 10.88 9.89
C ALA A 42 20.11 9.39 9.92
N PHE A 43 19.20 8.57 9.42
CA PHE A 43 19.31 7.11 9.37
C PHE A 43 19.29 6.64 7.91
N TYR A 44 20.14 5.67 7.61
CA TYR A 44 20.11 5.00 6.31
C TYR A 44 18.88 4.11 6.19
N ASN A 45 18.14 4.24 5.10
CA ASN A 45 17.07 3.33 4.74
C ASN A 45 16.91 3.32 3.22
N PRO A 46 17.13 2.19 2.51
CA PRO A 46 17.13 2.15 1.05
C PRO A 46 15.77 2.51 0.41
N TYR A 47 14.67 2.43 1.17
CA TYR A 47 13.32 2.75 0.69
C TYR A 47 12.88 4.19 1.01
N ALA A 48 13.69 4.93 1.79
CA ALA A 48 13.50 6.35 2.02
C ALA A 48 13.85 7.17 0.77
N ALA A 49 13.32 8.40 0.70
CA ALA A 49 13.76 9.34 -0.32
C ALA A 49 15.26 9.62 -0.13
N ASN A 50 16.06 9.49 -1.20
CA ASN A 50 17.52 9.61 -1.17
C ASN A 50 18.24 8.60 -0.26
N ALA A 51 17.60 7.47 0.04
CA ALA A 51 18.11 6.42 0.94
C ALA A 51 18.43 6.89 2.38
N GLU A 52 17.86 8.02 2.81
CA GLU A 52 18.09 8.60 4.13
C GLU A 52 16.80 9.16 4.73
N ILE A 53 16.60 8.99 6.04
CA ILE A 53 15.40 9.44 6.75
C ILE A 53 15.75 9.94 8.15
N SER A 54 15.08 10.98 8.64
CA SER A 54 15.27 11.48 10.02
C SER A 54 14.42 10.73 11.06
N MET A 55 13.88 9.56 10.71
CA MET A 55 13.06 8.73 11.57
C MET A 55 13.93 7.59 12.12
N PRO A 56 14.02 7.41 13.45
CA PRO A 56 14.67 6.22 14.01
C PRO A 56 13.85 4.95 13.70
N PRO A 57 14.46 3.75 13.78
CA PRO A 57 13.71 2.49 13.64
C PRO A 57 12.58 2.44 14.69
N PRO A 58 11.30 2.38 14.27
CA PRO A 58 10.19 2.52 15.20
C PRO A 58 9.66 1.20 15.76
N LEU A 59 10.07 0.06 15.19
CA LEU A 59 9.57 -1.28 15.51
C LEU A 59 10.72 -2.19 15.96
N HIS A 60 10.44 -3.03 16.94
CA HIS A 60 11.35 -4.02 17.50
C HIS A 60 10.60 -5.30 17.85
N ASP A 61 11.28 -6.45 17.76
CA ASP A 61 10.66 -7.73 18.09
C ASP A 61 10.17 -7.77 19.56
N GLY A 62 8.92 -8.18 19.74
CA GLY A 62 8.27 -8.32 21.04
C GLY A 62 7.89 -7.00 21.71
N GLN A 63 7.87 -5.89 20.97
CA GLN A 63 7.56 -4.57 21.54
C GLN A 63 6.09 -4.44 21.94
N VAL A 64 5.18 -5.15 21.26
CA VAL A 64 3.75 -5.20 21.60
C VAL A 64 3.27 -6.63 21.87
N ALA A 65 2.20 -6.74 22.66
CA ALA A 65 1.51 -8.01 22.87
C ALA A 65 0.18 -8.00 22.09
N PHE A 66 0.07 -8.85 21.07
CA PHE A 66 -1.18 -8.99 20.34
C PHE A 66 -2.23 -9.75 21.16
N THR A 67 -3.49 -9.29 21.10
CA THR A 67 -4.60 -9.86 21.89
C THR A 67 -5.05 -11.25 21.41
N ASP A 68 -4.71 -11.62 20.19
CA ASP A 68 -5.02 -12.90 19.56
C ASP A 68 -3.90 -13.95 19.74
N GLY A 69 -2.82 -13.59 20.44
CA GLY A 69 -1.66 -14.46 20.66
C GLY A 69 -0.69 -14.55 19.47
N THR A 70 -0.85 -13.71 18.44
CA THR A 70 0.11 -13.64 17.33
C THR A 70 1.50 -13.23 17.83
N ALA A 71 2.56 -13.83 17.26
CA ALA A 71 3.92 -13.47 17.59
C ALA A 71 4.27 -12.07 17.04
N ALA A 72 4.64 -11.16 17.94
CA ALA A 72 5.00 -9.78 17.61
C ALA A 72 6.43 -9.68 17.05
N THR A 73 6.63 -10.19 15.84
CA THR A 73 7.87 -9.95 15.08
C THR A 73 7.79 -8.59 14.38
N THR A 74 8.93 -7.95 14.15
CA THR A 74 9.02 -6.66 13.45
C THR A 74 8.32 -6.70 12.08
N ALA A 75 8.45 -7.82 11.36
CA ALA A 75 7.78 -8.01 10.07
C ALA A 75 6.25 -8.11 10.21
N GLN A 76 5.76 -8.77 11.26
CA GLN A 76 4.33 -8.88 11.56
C GLN A 76 3.75 -7.51 11.97
N GLU A 77 4.40 -6.82 12.89
CA GLU A 77 4.01 -5.47 13.31
C GLU A 77 3.98 -4.50 12.13
N ALA A 78 5.03 -4.50 11.28
CA ALA A 78 5.09 -3.67 10.09
C ALA A 78 3.96 -3.97 9.10
N ARG A 79 3.61 -5.25 8.92
CA ARG A 79 2.49 -5.68 8.07
C ARG A 79 1.16 -5.16 8.60
N ASP A 80 0.91 -5.30 9.89
CA ASP A 80 -0.37 -4.94 10.49
C ASP A 80 -0.57 -3.41 10.52
N VAL A 81 0.47 -2.65 10.89
CA VAL A 81 0.45 -1.18 10.81
C VAL A 81 0.24 -0.71 9.37
N THR A 82 0.92 -1.33 8.41
CA THR A 82 0.76 -1.00 6.99
C THR A 82 -0.66 -1.26 6.51
N ASN A 83 -1.25 -2.40 6.87
CA ASN A 83 -2.63 -2.74 6.53
C ASN A 83 -3.62 -1.75 7.15
N PHE A 84 -3.41 -1.38 8.41
CA PHE A 84 -4.23 -0.36 9.08
C PHE A 84 -4.15 1.01 8.39
N LEU A 85 -2.94 1.47 8.05
CA LEU A 85 -2.73 2.73 7.34
C LEU A 85 -3.28 2.70 5.91
N ALA A 86 -3.22 1.55 5.24
CA ALA A 86 -3.84 1.34 3.94
C ALA A 86 -5.37 1.45 4.04
N TRP A 87 -5.97 0.83 5.05
CA TRP A 87 -7.41 0.97 5.32
C TRP A 87 -7.78 2.42 5.66
N ALA A 88 -7.00 3.10 6.51
CA ALA A 88 -7.24 4.50 6.87
C ALA A 88 -7.19 5.43 5.65
N ALA A 89 -6.28 5.16 4.70
CA ALA A 89 -6.19 5.90 3.46
C ALA A 89 -7.34 5.58 2.47
N TYR A 90 -7.93 4.39 2.54
CA TYR A 90 -8.98 3.89 1.64
C TYR A 90 -10.16 3.25 2.40
N PRO A 91 -10.93 4.00 3.21
CA PRO A 91 -11.95 3.42 4.09
C PRO A 91 -13.08 2.68 3.35
N HIS A 92 -13.36 3.08 2.11
CA HIS A 92 -14.42 2.50 1.27
C HIS A 92 -13.91 1.49 0.23
N LEU A 93 -12.65 1.03 0.33
CA LEU A 93 -12.04 0.14 -0.68
C LEU A 93 -12.87 -1.13 -0.90
N ALA A 94 -13.27 -1.80 0.18
CA ALA A 94 -14.01 -3.05 0.13
C ALA A 94 -15.39 -2.88 -0.54
N GLU A 95 -16.12 -1.84 -0.17
CA GLU A 95 -17.42 -1.50 -0.76
C GLU A 95 -17.29 -1.15 -2.25
N ARG A 96 -16.29 -0.33 -2.59
CA ARG A 96 -15.99 0.03 -3.99
C ARG A 96 -15.67 -1.20 -4.84
N HIS A 97 -14.88 -2.14 -4.32
CA HIS A 97 -14.53 -3.37 -5.04
C HIS A 97 -15.75 -4.28 -5.22
N ARG A 98 -16.57 -4.44 -4.18
CA ARG A 98 -17.80 -5.23 -4.26
C ARG A 98 -18.76 -4.69 -5.31
N LEU A 99 -19.05 -3.37 -5.27
CA LEU A 99 -19.91 -2.72 -6.26
C LEU A 99 -19.28 -2.77 -7.66
N GLY A 100 -17.97 -2.55 -7.77
CA GLY A 100 -17.23 -2.63 -9.02
C GLY A 100 -17.43 -3.97 -9.73
N VAL A 101 -17.28 -5.09 -9.02
CA VAL A 101 -17.50 -6.43 -9.58
C VAL A 101 -18.94 -6.60 -10.09
N GLN A 102 -19.93 -6.17 -9.31
CA GLN A 102 -21.35 -6.26 -9.71
C GLN A 102 -21.63 -5.44 -10.98
N VAL A 103 -21.13 -4.22 -11.05
CA VAL A 103 -21.29 -3.32 -12.21
C VAL A 103 -20.57 -3.88 -13.43
N THR A 104 -19.35 -4.41 -13.29
CA THR A 104 -18.60 -5.01 -14.40
C THR A 104 -19.35 -6.20 -15.01
N LEU A 105 -19.94 -7.08 -14.19
CA LEU A 105 -20.73 -8.20 -14.68
C LEU A 105 -21.98 -7.74 -15.43
N TYR A 106 -22.68 -6.74 -14.90
CA TYR A 106 -23.84 -6.14 -15.56
C TYR A 106 -23.47 -5.52 -16.92
N LEU A 107 -22.38 -4.75 -16.98
CA LEU A 107 -21.92 -4.13 -18.22
C LEU A 107 -21.46 -5.17 -19.26
N LEU A 108 -20.83 -6.27 -18.83
CA LEU A 108 -20.44 -7.36 -19.72
C LEU A 108 -21.67 -8.04 -20.33
N PHE A 109 -22.70 -8.30 -19.52
CA PHE A 109 -23.97 -8.82 -20.01
C PHE A 109 -24.62 -7.86 -21.02
N LEU A 110 -24.71 -6.56 -20.67
CA LEU A 110 -25.27 -5.54 -21.55
C LEU A 110 -24.50 -5.42 -22.86
N ALA A 111 -23.17 -5.49 -22.80
CA ALA A 111 -22.31 -5.45 -23.98
C ALA A 111 -22.56 -6.63 -24.92
N VAL A 112 -22.67 -7.86 -24.38
CA VAL A 112 -23.01 -9.05 -25.17
C VAL A 112 -24.40 -8.91 -25.80
N LEU A 113 -25.39 -8.50 -25.02
CA LEU A 113 -26.76 -8.29 -25.52
C LEU A 113 -26.78 -7.27 -26.66
N THR A 114 -26.13 -6.13 -26.46
CA THR A 114 -26.05 -5.05 -27.45
C THR A 114 -25.32 -5.49 -28.71
N PHE A 115 -24.24 -6.27 -28.57
CA PHE A 115 -23.50 -6.84 -29.69
C PHE A 115 -24.36 -7.80 -30.52
N VAL A 116 -25.13 -8.68 -29.87
CA VAL A 116 -26.08 -9.58 -30.54
C VAL A 116 -27.17 -8.79 -31.26
N LEU A 117 -27.76 -7.78 -30.61
CA LEU A 117 -28.77 -6.91 -31.21
C LEU A 117 -28.22 -6.17 -32.43
N LYS A 118 -27.00 -5.62 -32.33
CA LYS A 118 -26.31 -4.97 -33.44
C LYS A 118 -26.13 -5.94 -34.61
N ARG A 119 -25.66 -7.16 -34.36
CA ARG A 119 -25.46 -8.17 -35.42
C ARG A 119 -26.78 -8.57 -36.08
N ARG A 120 -27.87 -8.66 -35.31
CA ARG A 120 -29.20 -9.01 -35.81
C ARG A 120 -29.85 -7.90 -36.65
N ILE A 121 -29.78 -6.65 -36.21
CA ILE A 121 -30.41 -5.53 -36.94
C ILE A 121 -29.69 -5.28 -38.28
N TRP A 122 -28.37 -5.41 -38.29
CA TRP A 122 -27.54 -5.10 -39.45
C TRP A 122 -27.33 -6.32 -40.38
N SER A 123 -28.00 -7.44 -40.13
CA SER A 123 -27.87 -8.65 -40.95
C SER A 123 -28.42 -8.50 -42.37
N ASN A 124 -29.30 -7.52 -42.60
CA ASN A 124 -29.97 -7.31 -43.89
C ASN A 124 -29.31 -6.21 -44.73
N VAL A 125 -28.25 -5.59 -44.22
CA VAL A 125 -27.55 -4.46 -44.86
C VAL A 125 -26.13 -4.88 -45.31
N HIS A 126 -25.75 -6.14 -45.07
CA HIS A 126 -24.56 -6.80 -45.60
C HIS A 126 -24.99 -8.07 -46.34
#